data_AF-A0A9E3W8D9-F1
#
_entry.id   AF-A0A9E3W8D9-F1
#
_cell.length_a   1.000
_cell.length_b   1.000
_cell.length_c   1.000
_cell.angle_alpha   90.00
_cell.angle_beta   90.00
_cell.angle_gamma   90.00
#
_symmetry.space_group_name_H-M   'P 1'
#
loop_
_entity.id
_entity.type
_entity.pdbx_description
1 polymer ?
#
loop_
_entity_poly.entity_id
_entity_poly.type
_entity_poly.pdbx_seq_one_letter_code
_entity_poly.pdbx_strand_id
1 'polypeptide(L)'
;MSRLIAFLMGLFLGLFFGQRITTRPQATAGVVPARPWQAAPPPTPRLSPDPLTEIDGIGPAFEQALNALGIRTFADLARQKADELAARLPARVSADRIRRDRWIEQAQQKVDDQA
;
A
#
# COMPACT_ATOMS: atom_id res chain seq x y z
N MET A 1 43.26 -56.49 23.87
CA MET A 1 43.05 -57.38 22.71
C MET A 1 44.06 -57.00 21.63
N SER A 2 44.75 -58.03 21.13
CA SER A 2 45.72 -58.12 20.03
C SER A 2 45.61 -57.06 18.91
N ARG A 3 46.69 -56.34 18.59
CA ARG A 3 47.76 -56.62 17.58
C ARG A 3 47.41 -56.15 16.16
N LEU A 4 48.42 -55.56 15.53
CA LEU A 4 48.85 -55.80 14.15
C LEU A 4 48.46 -54.77 13.07
N ILE A 5 49.50 -54.04 12.67
CA ILE A 5 49.75 -53.47 11.36
C ILE A 5 49.62 -54.56 10.27
N ALA A 6 48.85 -54.28 9.21
CA ALA A 6 49.01 -54.85 7.86
C ALA A 6 48.27 -53.94 6.88
N PHE A 7 48.95 -53.02 6.19
CA PHE A 7 49.41 -53.18 4.80
C PHE A 7 48.33 -53.78 3.88
N LEU A 8 47.86 -53.00 2.91
CA LEU A 8 47.72 -53.42 1.51
C LEU A 8 47.32 -52.22 0.62
N MET A 9 48.36 -51.57 0.11
CA MET A 9 48.54 -51.20 -1.31
C MET A 9 47.26 -51.10 -2.16
N GLY A 10 46.83 -49.87 -2.45
CA GLY A 10 45.71 -49.55 -3.33
C GLY A 10 45.86 -48.15 -3.91
N LEU A 11 46.83 -48.01 -4.82
CA LEU A 11 47.08 -46.85 -5.66
C LEU A 11 45.82 -46.41 -6.41
N PHE A 12 45.24 -45.25 -6.11
CA PHE A 12 44.80 -44.25 -7.10
C PHE A 12 44.18 -43.00 -6.45
N LEU A 13 44.81 -41.85 -6.74
CA LEU A 13 44.18 -40.60 -7.20
C LEU A 13 43.07 -39.98 -6.29
N GLY A 14 43.23 -38.80 -5.68
CA GLY A 14 44.24 -37.77 -5.80
C GLY A 14 43.90 -36.59 -4.85
N LEU A 15 44.95 -35.86 -4.48
CA LEU A 15 44.97 -34.44 -4.14
C LEU A 15 43.70 -33.85 -3.48
N PHE A 16 43.55 -34.11 -2.18
CA PHE A 16 42.70 -33.28 -1.32
C PHE A 16 43.60 -32.37 -0.47
N PHE A 17 43.26 -31.08 -0.49
CA PHE A 17 43.58 -30.05 0.48
C PHE A 17 44.98 -29.40 0.42
N GLY A 18 45.03 -28.20 -0.16
CA GLY A 18 46.11 -27.28 0.15
C GLY A 18 46.31 -26.05 -0.73
N GLN A 19 45.39 -25.67 -1.63
CA GLN A 19 45.54 -24.43 -2.40
C GLN A 19 44.48 -23.38 -2.08
N ARG A 20 44.97 -22.34 -1.40
CA ARG A 20 44.55 -20.93 -1.40
C ARG A 20 43.43 -20.59 -2.41
N ILE A 21 42.21 -20.41 -1.90
CA ILE A 21 41.15 -19.68 -2.60
C ILE A 21 40.74 -18.48 -1.75
N THR A 22 41.46 -17.37 -1.93
CA THR A 22 40.88 -16.04 -1.77
C THR A 22 40.63 -15.51 -3.18
N THR A 23 39.52 -15.88 -3.80
CA THR A 23 39.03 -15.18 -4.99
C THR A 23 37.51 -15.24 -5.00
N ARG A 24 36.91 -14.05 -4.98
CA ARG A 24 35.50 -13.69 -5.11
C ARG A 24 34.80 -14.51 -6.23
N PRO A 25 33.67 -15.21 -5.98
CA PRO A 25 32.80 -15.61 -7.07
C PRO A 25 32.14 -14.35 -7.62
N GLN A 26 32.66 -13.96 -8.77
CA GLN A 26 32.09 -13.05 -9.73
C GLN A 26 30.62 -13.43 -9.95
N ALA A 27 29.71 -12.59 -9.45
CA ALA A 27 28.33 -12.61 -9.89
C ALA A 27 28.36 -12.37 -11.40
N THR A 28 28.11 -13.44 -12.16
CA THR A 28 27.81 -13.37 -13.58
C THR A 28 26.72 -12.34 -13.78
N ALA A 29 27.08 -11.26 -14.46
CA ALA A 29 26.16 -10.32 -15.07
C ALA A 29 25.31 -11.11 -16.08
N GLY A 30 24.23 -11.72 -15.58
CA GLY A 30 23.11 -12.09 -16.40
C GLY A 30 22.54 -10.78 -16.93
N VAL A 31 22.79 -10.50 -18.20
CA VAL A 31 22.02 -9.52 -18.96
C VAL A 31 20.59 -10.05 -18.98
N VAL A 32 19.80 -9.64 -17.99
CA VAL A 32 18.35 -9.70 -18.08
C VAL A 32 18.03 -8.73 -19.22
N PRO A 33 17.42 -9.17 -20.34
CA PRO A 33 16.95 -8.21 -21.32
C PRO A 33 15.97 -7.31 -20.57
N ALA A 34 16.33 -6.03 -20.44
CA ALA A 34 15.44 -5.04 -19.88
C ALA A 34 14.17 -5.14 -20.72
N ARG A 35 13.08 -5.63 -20.10
CA ARG A 35 11.75 -5.44 -20.68
C ARG A 35 11.69 -3.97 -21.04
N PRO A 36 11.20 -3.61 -22.25
CA PRO A 36 10.87 -2.21 -22.50
C PRO A 36 10.05 -1.78 -21.28
N TRP A 37 10.51 -0.72 -20.64
CA TRP A 37 9.87 -0.14 -19.47
C TRP A 37 8.41 0.06 -19.84
N GLN A 38 7.56 -0.92 -19.49
CA GLN A 38 6.14 -0.72 -19.45
C GLN A 38 6.05 0.32 -18.35
N ALA A 39 5.90 1.57 -18.78
CA ALA A 39 5.64 2.65 -17.87
C ALA A 39 4.56 2.14 -16.94
N ALA A 40 4.88 2.06 -15.64
CA ALA A 40 3.84 1.88 -14.65
C ALA A 40 2.74 2.88 -15.02
N PRO A 41 1.45 2.48 -15.06
CA PRO A 41 0.38 3.43 -15.32
C PRO A 41 0.65 4.66 -14.46
N PRO A 42 0.46 5.88 -14.99
CA PRO A 42 0.74 7.10 -14.24
C PRO A 42 0.14 6.90 -12.84
N PRO A 43 0.87 7.24 -11.77
CA PRO A 43 0.34 7.08 -10.43
C PRO A 43 -1.05 7.71 -10.46
N THR A 44 -2.10 6.90 -10.29
CA THR A 44 -3.45 7.41 -10.11
C THR A 44 -3.31 8.52 -9.10
N PRO A 45 -3.78 9.76 -9.39
CA PRO A 45 -3.63 10.86 -8.47
C PRO A 45 -4.02 10.33 -7.10
N ARG A 46 -3.08 10.32 -6.15
CA ARG A 46 -3.47 10.11 -4.76
C ARG A 46 -4.32 11.31 -4.47
N LEU A 47 -5.65 11.15 -4.61
CA LEU A 47 -6.63 12.22 -4.45
C LEU A 47 -6.26 12.88 -3.14
N SER A 48 -5.71 14.09 -3.25
CA SER A 48 -5.51 14.92 -2.10
C SER A 48 -6.89 15.06 -1.46
N PRO A 49 -7.01 15.00 -0.12
CA PRO A 49 -8.31 15.14 0.51
C PRO A 49 -9.00 16.39 -0.01
N ASP A 50 -10.24 16.25 -0.43
CA ASP A 50 -11.04 17.41 -0.82
C ASP A 50 -11.36 18.23 0.44
N PRO A 51 -11.49 19.56 0.30
CA PRO A 51 -11.92 20.41 1.39
C PRO A 51 -13.41 20.19 1.67
N LEU A 52 -13.74 19.18 2.48
CA LEU A 52 -15.14 18.85 2.81
C LEU A 52 -15.86 19.98 3.55
N THR A 53 -15.10 20.94 4.09
CA THR A 53 -15.65 22.19 4.66
C THR A 53 -16.34 23.10 3.65
N GLU A 54 -16.19 22.86 2.34
CA GLU A 54 -16.95 23.57 1.31
C GLU A 54 -18.44 23.20 1.28
N ILE A 55 -18.84 22.13 1.96
CA ILE A 55 -20.23 21.71 2.09
C ILE A 55 -20.85 22.41 3.30
N ASP A 56 -21.98 23.07 3.09
CA ASP A 56 -22.65 23.80 4.16
C ASP A 56 -23.05 22.86 5.31
N GLY A 57 -22.68 23.25 6.52
CA GLY A 57 -22.91 22.48 7.73
C GLY A 57 -21.76 21.54 8.12
N ILE A 58 -20.78 21.30 7.23
CA ILE A 58 -19.55 20.59 7.55
C ILE A 58 -18.47 21.58 7.99
N GLY A 59 -18.22 21.65 9.30
CA GLY A 59 -17.10 22.40 9.87
C GLY A 59 -15.82 21.56 10.00
N PRO A 60 -14.68 22.18 10.40
CA PRO A 60 -13.39 21.50 10.53
C PRO A 60 -13.43 20.24 11.42
N ALA A 61 -14.24 20.26 12.48
CA ALA A 61 -14.41 19.11 13.36
C ALA A 61 -15.11 17.93 12.67
N PHE A 62 -16.11 18.20 11.82
CA PHE A 62 -16.80 17.16 11.07
C PHE A 62 -15.94 16.65 9.91
N GLU A 63 -15.20 17.52 9.22
CA GLU A 63 -14.22 17.11 8.23
C GLU A 63 -13.16 16.17 8.84
N GLN A 64 -12.60 16.51 10.00
CA GLN A 64 -11.65 15.63 10.71
C GLN A 64 -12.28 14.26 11.05
N ALA A 65 -13.53 14.24 11.50
CA ALA A 65 -14.23 13.00 11.79
C ALA A 65 -14.53 12.17 10.52
N LEU A 66 -14.93 12.81 9.43
CA LEU A 66 -15.16 12.17 8.13
C LEU A 66 -13.85 11.58 7.58
N ASN A 67 -12.76 12.35 7.65
CA ASN A 67 -11.43 11.90 7.27
C ASN A 67 -10.96 10.71 8.09
N ALA A 68 -11.24 10.69 9.40
CA ALA A 68 -10.94 9.55 10.27
C ALA A 68 -11.76 8.30 9.92
N LEU A 69 -12.95 8.46 9.33
CA LEU A 69 -13.78 7.37 8.80
C LEU A 69 -13.39 6.92 7.38
N GLY A 70 -12.36 7.54 6.80
CA GLY A 70 -11.90 7.27 5.43
C GLY A 70 -12.69 8.00 4.34
N ILE A 71 -13.61 8.89 4.71
CA ILE A 71 -14.36 9.74 3.78
C ILE A 71 -13.54 11.01 3.57
N ARG A 72 -12.77 11.07 2.48
CA ARG A 72 -11.76 12.12 2.26
C ARG A 72 -12.01 12.95 1.00
N THR A 73 -12.96 12.53 0.17
CA THR A 73 -13.31 13.21 -1.08
C THR A 73 -14.80 13.52 -1.12
N PHE A 74 -15.20 14.48 -1.95
CA PHE A 74 -16.61 14.74 -2.23
C PHE A 74 -17.30 13.50 -2.80
N ALA A 75 -16.60 12.74 -3.64
CA ALA A 75 -17.10 11.48 -4.20
C ALA A 75 -17.33 10.39 -3.13
N ASP A 76 -16.47 10.29 -2.12
CA ASP A 76 -16.66 9.34 -1.01
C ASP A 76 -17.91 9.70 -0.19
N LEU A 77 -18.11 11.00 0.04
CA LEU A 77 -19.24 11.51 0.82
C LEU A 77 -20.57 11.39 0.06
N ALA A 78 -20.57 11.68 -1.25
CA ALA A 78 -21.75 11.54 -2.12
C ALA A 78 -22.28 10.09 -2.20
N ARG A 79 -21.42 9.10 -1.95
CA ARG A 79 -21.80 7.68 -1.90
C ARG A 79 -22.39 7.23 -0.56
N GLN A 80 -22.31 8.05 0.49
CA GLN A 80 -22.84 7.69 1.81
C GLN A 80 -24.35 7.87 1.87
N LYS A 81 -24.99 7.19 2.82
CA LYS A 81 -26.37 7.49 3.24
C LYS A 81 -26.36 8.27 4.55
N ALA A 82 -27.32 9.19 4.71
CA ALA A 82 -27.38 10.06 5.88
C ALA A 82 -27.49 9.28 7.20
N ASP A 83 -28.29 8.21 7.23
CA ASP A 83 -28.46 7.38 8.42
C ASP A 83 -27.19 6.61 8.79
N GLU A 84 -26.54 6.00 7.79
CA GLU A 84 -25.30 5.24 7.97
C GLU A 84 -24.15 6.16 8.41
N LEU A 85 -24.10 7.36 7.83
CA LEU A 85 -23.10 8.37 8.16
C LEU A 85 -23.27 8.90 9.59
N ALA A 86 -24.51 9.19 9.99
CA ALA A 86 -24.82 9.63 11.35
C ALA A 86 -24.48 8.57 12.41
N ALA A 87 -24.67 7.27 12.10
CA ALA A 87 -24.34 6.17 13.01
C ALA A 87 -22.82 5.98 13.21
N ARG A 88 -22.01 6.38 12.22
CA ARG A 88 -20.53 6.23 12.26
C ARG A 88 -19.82 7.45 12.84
N LEU A 89 -20.47 8.63 12.83
CA LEU A 89 -19.86 9.86 13.32
C LEU A 89 -19.91 9.94 14.86
N PRO A 90 -18.76 10.19 15.53
CA PRO A 90 -18.61 9.93 16.96
C PRO A 90 -19.40 10.86 17.90
N ALA A 91 -19.92 12.01 17.46
CA ALA A 91 -20.79 12.85 18.29
C ALA A 91 -21.48 13.98 17.49
N ARG A 92 -22.76 14.24 17.80
CA ARG A 92 -23.53 15.48 17.52
C ARG A 92 -24.12 15.74 16.13
N VAL A 93 -24.08 14.81 15.18
CA VAL A 93 -24.85 14.97 13.94
C VAL A 93 -25.95 13.90 13.87
N SER A 94 -27.20 14.33 13.77
CA SER A 94 -28.32 13.43 13.49
C SER A 94 -28.43 13.24 11.97
N ALA A 95 -28.98 12.10 11.56
CA ALA A 95 -29.31 11.87 10.14
C ALA A 95 -30.24 12.98 9.60
N ASP A 96 -31.14 13.48 10.44
CA ASP A 96 -32.00 14.62 10.13
C ASP A 96 -31.21 15.88 9.77
N ARG A 97 -30.17 16.22 10.56
CA ARG A 97 -29.31 17.36 10.26
C ARG A 97 -28.55 17.18 8.94
N ILE A 98 -27.98 16.00 8.70
CA ILE A 98 -27.27 15.70 7.44
C ILE A 98 -28.20 15.90 6.23
N ARG A 99 -29.48 15.49 6.35
CA ARG A 99 -30.49 15.68 5.31
C ARG A 99 -30.91 17.14 5.17
N ARG A 100 -31.20 17.84 6.27
CA ARG A 100 -31.59 19.25 6.27
C ARG A 100 -30.52 20.14 5.66
N ASP A 101 -29.27 19.87 6.04
CA ASP A 101 -28.09 20.58 5.52
C ASP A 101 -27.63 19.99 4.17
N ARG A 102 -28.32 18.97 3.63
CA ARG A 102 -28.11 18.41 2.28
C ARG A 102 -26.66 18.00 1.97
N TRP A 103 -25.94 17.43 2.92
CA TRP A 103 -24.51 17.16 2.75
C TRP A 103 -24.20 16.25 1.55
N ILE A 104 -25.03 15.23 1.32
CA ILE A 104 -24.85 14.25 0.24
C ILE A 104 -25.11 14.90 -1.13
N GLU A 105 -26.19 15.70 -1.24
CA GLU A 105 -26.55 16.39 -2.48
C GLU A 105 -25.50 17.45 -2.84
N GLN A 106 -25.03 18.21 -1.86
CA GLN A 106 -23.95 19.18 -2.07
C GLN A 106 -22.63 18.50 -2.45
N ALA A 107 -22.29 17.36 -1.83
CA ALA A 107 -21.12 16.59 -2.22
C ALA A 107 -21.22 16.13 -3.68
N GLN A 108 -22.40 15.69 -4.14
CA GLN A 108 -22.60 15.35 -5.55
C GLN A 108 -22.41 16.57 -6.45
N GLN A 109 -22.95 17.74 -6.08
CA GLN A 109 -22.75 18.96 -6.85
C GLN A 109 -21.26 19.32 -6.97
N LYS A 110 -20.48 19.17 -5.88
CA LYS A 110 -19.02 19.41 -5.92
C LYS A 110 -18.30 18.45 -6.86
N VAL A 111 -18.73 17.18 -6.92
CA VAL A 111 -18.18 16.21 -7.87
C VAL A 111 -18.47 16.62 -9.32
N ASP A 112 -19.69 17.08 -9.59
CA ASP A 112 -20.10 17.51 -10.92
C ASP A 112 -19.37 18.80 -11.35
N ASP A 113 -19.12 19.72 -10.43
CA ASP A 113 -18.38 20.97 -10.68
C ASP A 113 -16.87 20.73 -10.92
N GLN A 114 -16.32 19.60 -10.46
CA GLN A 114 -14.93 19.19 -10.64
C GLN A 114 -14.67 18.46 -11.98
N ALA A 115 -15.72 18.09 -12.72
CA ALA A 115 -15.65 17.31 -13.97
C ALA A 115 -15.45 18.20 -15.22
#